data_AF-A0A0U9HLK8-F1
#
_entry.id   AF-A0A0U9HLK8-F1
#
_cell.length_a   1.000
_cell.length_b   1.000
_cell.length_c   1.000
_cell.angle_alpha   90.00
_cell.angle_beta   90.00
_cell.angle_gamma   90.00
#
_symmetry.space_group_name_H-M   'P 1'
#
loop_
_entity.id
_entity.type
_entity.pdbx_description
1 polymer ?
#
loop_
_entity_poly.entity_id
_entity_poly.type
_entity_poly.pdbx_seq_one_letter_code
_entity_poly.pdbx_strand_id
1 'polypeptide(L)'
;MGEPADRRVEGLVPIYVNLTHNTFQLQDCFLYRLQAHAPPEPIKVARKMWEELGVPAALERVIATQLNVGLKKYHKKDLCKEHLVEVNLNVELEGRTYKDRVLWDLNEPQNSPDEFAFSVCTDLGLPMSFVDPIRTDVLKQLVEKWKEQREGSLKLIETLQVERGLKRKDDEAELWTPLVKRADKRPKVDVGKSTTTEGQPVERTE
;
A
#
# COMPACT_ATOMS: atom_id res chain seq x y z
N MET A 1 -14.92 36.05 -18.47
CA MET A 1 -14.15 35.83 -17.22
C MET A 1 -14.66 34.52 -16.66
N GLY A 2 -14.05 33.40 -17.05
CA GLY A 2 -14.50 32.07 -16.62
C GLY A 2 -13.95 31.79 -15.22
N GLU A 3 -14.80 31.34 -14.30
CA GLU A 3 -14.35 30.78 -13.03
C GLU A 3 -13.28 29.70 -13.31
N PRO A 4 -12.20 29.62 -12.50
CA PRO A 4 -11.24 28.54 -12.66
C PRO A 4 -11.98 27.23 -12.41
N ALA A 5 -11.86 26.30 -13.36
CA ALA A 5 -12.42 24.97 -13.26
C ALA A 5 -12.20 24.43 -11.85
N ASP A 6 -13.32 24.18 -11.18
CA ASP A 6 -13.44 23.55 -9.87
C ASP A 6 -12.30 22.54 -9.70
N ARG A 7 -11.31 22.87 -8.87
CA ARG A 7 -10.32 21.91 -8.37
C ARG A 7 -11.10 20.94 -7.47
N ARG A 8 -11.81 20.02 -8.13
CA ARG A 8 -12.52 18.90 -7.54
C ARG A 8 -11.51 18.16 -6.71
N VAL A 9 -11.81 18.03 -5.43
CA VAL A 9 -10.94 17.32 -4.51
C VAL A 9 -11.21 15.84 -4.73
N GLU A 10 -10.40 15.22 -5.58
CA GLU A 10 -10.32 13.76 -5.69
C GLU A 10 -9.58 13.27 -4.47
N GLY A 11 -10.23 12.45 -3.61
CA GLY A 11 -9.63 11.98 -2.35
C GLY A 11 -10.25 10.69 -1.84
N LEU A 12 -9.42 9.83 -1.26
CA LEU A 12 -9.84 8.65 -0.51
C LEU A 12 -10.04 9.01 0.96
N VAL A 13 -11.20 8.65 1.51
CA VAL A 13 -11.46 8.78 2.95
C VAL A 13 -11.86 7.44 3.57
N PRO A 14 -11.43 7.16 4.81
CA PRO A 14 -11.82 5.96 5.50
C PRO A 14 -13.26 6.09 5.98
N ILE A 15 -14.10 5.14 5.59
CA ILE A 15 -15.45 5.01 6.09
C ILE A 15 -15.58 3.72 6.88
N TYR A 16 -15.90 3.86 8.15
CA TYR A 16 -16.07 2.75 9.06
C TYR A 16 -17.51 2.25 9.03
N VAL A 17 -17.66 0.94 8.92
CA VAL A 17 -18.95 0.27 8.98
C VAL A 17 -18.92 -0.71 10.15
N ASN A 18 -19.95 -0.64 10.99
CA ASN A 18 -20.17 -1.58 12.08
C ASN A 18 -21.58 -2.18 11.94
N LEU A 19 -21.64 -3.48 11.67
CA LEU A 19 -22.89 -4.21 11.45
C LEU A 19 -23.06 -5.26 12.52
N THR A 20 -24.27 -5.33 13.07
CA THR A 20 -24.69 -6.41 13.97
C THR A 20 -26.05 -6.91 13.51
N HIS A 21 -26.17 -8.21 13.21
CA HIS A 21 -27.43 -8.82 12.80
C HIS A 21 -27.48 -10.30 13.22
N ASN A 22 -28.32 -10.62 14.20
CA ASN A 22 -28.40 -11.96 14.80
C ASN A 22 -27.00 -12.41 15.29
N THR A 23 -26.42 -13.41 14.64
CA THR A 23 -25.08 -13.94 14.91
C THR A 23 -23.96 -13.27 14.10
N PHE A 24 -24.31 -12.43 13.12
CA PHE A 24 -23.35 -11.75 12.25
C PHE A 24 -22.87 -10.45 12.90
N GLN A 25 -21.56 -10.28 13.00
CA GLN A 25 -20.92 -9.01 13.35
C GLN A 25 -19.81 -8.70 12.34
N LEU A 26 -19.80 -7.46 11.83
CA LEU A 26 -18.75 -6.97 10.93
C LEU A 26 -18.33 -5.58 11.38
N GLN A 27 -17.06 -5.44 11.74
CA GLN A 27 -16.44 -4.13 11.95
C GLN A 27 -15.32 -3.97 10.92
N ASP A 28 -15.52 -3.06 9.98
CA ASP A 28 -14.56 -2.87 8.89
C ASP A 28 -14.38 -1.38 8.52
N CYS A 29 -13.31 -1.11 7.77
CA CYS A 29 -12.93 0.21 7.30
C CYS A 29 -12.72 0.15 5.78
N PHE A 30 -13.44 0.99 5.04
CA PHE A 30 -13.42 1.02 3.59
C PHE A 30 -12.94 2.35 3.08
N LEU A 31 -12.26 2.34 1.94
CA LEU A 31 -11.78 3.58 1.32
C LEU A 31 -12.83 4.05 0.33
N TYR A 32 -13.36 5.24 0.56
CA TYR A 32 -14.37 5.84 -0.30
C TYR A 32 -13.78 7.04 -1.03
N ARG A 33 -13.91 7.04 -2.36
CA ARG A 33 -13.52 8.17 -3.19
C ARG A 33 -14.61 9.24 -3.18
N LEU A 34 -14.35 10.39 -2.55
CA LEU A 34 -15.37 11.42 -2.28
C LEU A 34 -15.99 12.03 -3.56
N GLN A 35 -15.20 12.21 -4.62
CA GLN A 35 -15.69 12.78 -5.88
C GLN A 35 -14.95 12.18 -7.10
N ALA A 36 -15.36 11.00 -7.55
CA ALA A 36 -15.15 10.60 -8.94
C ALA A 36 -16.19 11.31 -9.83
N HIS A 37 -15.99 11.37 -11.15
CA HIS A 37 -17.00 11.86 -12.11
C HIS A 37 -18.39 11.20 -11.90
N ALA A 38 -18.43 10.02 -11.28
CA ALA A 38 -19.58 9.46 -10.57
C ALA A 38 -19.07 8.64 -9.36
N PRO A 39 -19.13 9.12 -8.10
CA PRO A 39 -18.74 8.30 -6.96
C PRO A 39 -19.70 7.10 -6.86
N PRO A 40 -19.20 5.90 -6.52
CA PRO A 40 -20.05 4.71 -6.46
C PRO A 40 -21.12 4.95 -5.39
N GLU A 41 -22.38 4.99 -5.80
CA GLU A 41 -23.49 5.26 -4.87
C GLU A 41 -23.38 4.33 -3.67
N PRO A 42 -23.51 4.83 -2.42
CA PRO A 42 -23.36 4.01 -1.22
C PRO A 42 -24.18 2.72 -1.23
N ILE A 43 -25.32 2.70 -1.92
CA ILE A 43 -26.15 1.51 -2.10
C ILE A 43 -25.51 0.47 -3.03
N LYS A 44 -24.83 0.89 -4.11
CA LYS A 44 -24.07 -0.01 -5.00
C LYS A 44 -22.85 -0.59 -4.28
N VAL A 45 -22.20 0.20 -3.44
CA VAL A 45 -21.11 -0.27 -2.56
C VAL A 45 -21.62 -1.31 -1.57
N ALA A 46 -22.74 -1.02 -0.89
CA ALA A 46 -23.37 -1.94 0.06
C ALA A 46 -23.79 -3.26 -0.61
N ARG A 47 -24.30 -3.21 -1.85
CA ARG A 47 -24.64 -4.41 -2.63
C ARG A 47 -23.42 -5.26 -2.95
N LYS A 48 -22.33 -4.64 -3.40
CA LYS A 48 -21.09 -5.37 -3.69
C LYS A 48 -20.48 -5.99 -2.43
N MET A 49 -20.60 -5.33 -1.28
CA MET A 49 -20.24 -5.92 0.02
C MET A 49 -21.08 -7.15 0.36
N TRP A 50 -22.40 -7.14 0.08
CA TRP A 50 -23.23 -8.34 0.22
C TRP A 50 -22.68 -9.49 -0.65
N GLU A 51 -22.31 -9.21 -1.90
CA GLU A 51 -21.84 -10.22 -2.87
C GLU A 51 -20.49 -10.83 -2.48
N GLU A 52 -19.55 -10.02 -1.98
CA GLU A 52 -18.18 -10.46 -1.68
C GLU A 52 -17.97 -10.92 -0.23
N LEU A 53 -18.68 -10.34 0.75
CA LEU A 53 -18.51 -10.61 2.18
C LEU A 53 -19.69 -11.39 2.79
N GLY A 54 -20.73 -11.70 2.02
CA GLY A 54 -21.91 -12.44 2.48
C GLY A 54 -22.75 -11.67 3.51
N VAL A 55 -22.65 -10.34 3.56
CA VAL A 55 -23.39 -9.48 4.52
C VAL A 55 -24.89 -9.56 4.23
N PRO A 56 -25.80 -9.80 5.20
CA PRO A 56 -27.26 -9.89 5.01
C PRO A 56 -27.95 -8.71 4.27
N ALA A 57 -28.97 -8.93 3.42
CA ALA A 57 -29.54 -7.93 2.52
C ALA A 57 -30.37 -6.91 3.29
N ALA A 58 -30.91 -7.38 4.42
CA ALA A 58 -31.52 -6.54 5.44
C ALA A 58 -30.58 -5.42 5.95
N LEU A 59 -29.26 -5.60 5.84
CA LEU A 59 -28.26 -4.62 6.29
C LEU A 59 -27.82 -3.63 5.21
N GLU A 60 -28.26 -3.78 3.96
CA GLU A 60 -27.89 -2.87 2.86
C GLU A 60 -28.23 -1.40 3.20
N ARG A 61 -29.45 -1.15 3.71
CA ARG A 61 -29.88 0.19 4.14
C ARG A 61 -29.07 0.72 5.32
N VAL A 62 -28.65 -0.19 6.22
CA VAL A 62 -27.84 0.16 7.39
C VAL A 62 -26.43 0.58 6.94
N ILE A 63 -25.80 -0.20 6.05
CA ILE A 63 -24.50 0.12 5.44
C ILE A 63 -24.58 1.47 4.70
N ALA A 64 -25.57 1.63 3.82
CA ALA A 64 -25.73 2.87 3.05
C ALA A 64 -25.93 4.09 3.97
N THR A 65 -26.65 3.93 5.08
CA THR A 65 -26.82 5.00 6.07
C THR A 65 -25.51 5.34 6.76
N GLN A 66 -24.75 4.34 7.21
CA GLN A 66 -23.45 4.54 7.84
C GLN A 66 -22.44 5.18 6.88
N LEU A 67 -22.43 4.75 5.62
CA LEU A 67 -21.61 5.36 4.56
C LEU A 67 -21.95 6.85 4.40
N ASN A 68 -23.23 7.19 4.25
CA ASN A 68 -23.68 8.58 4.13
C ASN A 68 -23.34 9.43 5.35
N VAL A 69 -23.51 8.89 6.56
CA VAL A 69 -23.17 9.60 7.81
C VAL A 69 -21.66 9.78 7.94
N GLY A 70 -20.86 8.76 7.61
CA GLY A 70 -19.41 8.83 7.60
C GLY A 70 -18.89 9.89 6.63
N LEU A 71 -19.42 9.92 5.41
CA LEU A 71 -19.02 10.88 4.38
C LEU A 71 -19.32 12.33 4.77
N LYS A 72 -20.42 12.58 5.49
CA LYS A 72 -20.75 13.93 5.99
C LYS A 72 -19.75 14.49 7.00
N LYS A 73 -18.93 13.65 7.64
CA LYS A 73 -17.91 14.09 8.61
C LYS A 73 -16.69 14.73 7.95
N TYR A 74 -16.48 14.48 6.67
CA TYR A 74 -15.31 14.98 5.95
C TYR A 74 -15.69 16.27 5.23
N HIS A 75 -15.27 17.42 5.78
CA HIS A 75 -15.30 18.68 5.06
C HIS A 75 -13.94 18.96 4.43
N LYS A 76 -13.91 19.67 3.30
CA LYS A 76 -12.67 20.07 2.60
C LYS A 76 -11.63 20.77 3.51
N LYS A 77 -12.08 21.39 4.60
CA LYS A 77 -11.22 22.03 5.61
C LYS A 77 -10.56 21.05 6.58
N ASP A 78 -11.06 19.84 6.76
CA ASP A 78 -10.53 18.88 7.74
C ASP A 78 -9.34 18.08 7.18
N LEU A 79 -9.20 18.05 5.84
CA LEU A 79 -8.07 17.47 5.12
C LEU A 79 -6.85 18.41 5.02
N CYS A 80 -6.89 19.60 5.63
CA CYS A 80 -5.82 20.60 5.46
C CYS A 80 -4.60 20.41 6.38
N LYS A 81 -4.66 19.47 7.33
CA LYS A 81 -3.52 19.13 8.18
C LYS A 81 -2.82 17.91 7.61
N GLU A 82 -1.51 17.99 7.44
CA GLU A 82 -0.68 16.87 7.01
C GLU A 82 -0.73 15.74 8.06
N HIS A 83 -1.01 14.52 7.63
CA HIS A 83 -0.97 13.32 8.47
C HIS A 83 -0.04 12.30 7.83
N LEU A 84 1.26 12.50 8.00
CA LEU A 84 2.22 11.56 7.44
C LEU A 84 2.31 10.28 8.25
N VAL A 85 2.30 9.19 7.51
CA VAL A 85 2.56 7.85 8.00
C VAL A 85 3.62 7.20 7.13
N GLU A 86 4.31 6.22 7.70
CA GLU A 86 5.19 5.37 6.93
C GLU A 86 4.42 4.21 6.32
N VAL A 87 4.69 3.96 5.04
CA VAL A 87 4.29 2.75 4.33
C VAL A 87 5.56 1.98 3.98
N ASN A 88 5.62 0.71 4.38
CA ASN A 88 6.79 -0.15 4.24
C ASN A 88 6.46 -1.32 3.32
N LEU A 89 6.98 -1.29 2.10
CA LEU A 89 6.63 -2.20 1.02
C LEU A 89 7.65 -3.34 0.95
N ASN A 90 7.15 -4.57 0.84
CA ASN A 90 7.97 -5.75 0.59
C ASN A 90 7.21 -6.74 -0.29
N VAL A 91 7.28 -6.53 -1.60
CA VAL A 91 6.55 -7.29 -2.60
C VAL A 91 7.49 -8.27 -3.28
N GLU A 92 7.15 -9.55 -3.25
CA GLU A 92 7.87 -10.60 -3.97
C GLU A 92 6.97 -11.20 -5.05
N LEU A 93 7.44 -11.19 -6.30
CA LEU A 93 6.72 -11.76 -7.43
C LEU A 93 7.70 -12.23 -8.50
N GLU A 94 7.46 -13.42 -9.06
CA GLU A 94 8.24 -13.99 -10.18
C GLU A 94 9.77 -14.05 -9.93
N GLY A 95 10.18 -14.29 -8.68
CA GLY A 95 11.59 -14.31 -8.30
C GLY A 95 12.25 -12.93 -8.36
N ARG A 96 11.48 -11.84 -8.26
CA ARG A 96 11.98 -10.50 -7.98
C ARG A 96 11.35 -10.00 -6.68
N THR A 97 12.10 -9.21 -5.93
CA THR A 97 11.65 -8.59 -4.70
C THR A 97 11.80 -7.09 -4.83
N TYR A 98 10.72 -6.34 -4.62
CA TYR A 98 10.72 -4.90 -4.48
C TYR A 98 10.52 -4.55 -3.00
N LYS A 99 11.45 -3.76 -2.45
CA LYS A 99 11.37 -3.22 -1.10
C LYS A 99 11.49 -1.71 -1.14
N ASP A 100 10.65 -1.03 -0.39
CA ASP A 100 10.68 0.43 -0.32
C ASP A 100 10.05 0.93 0.97
N ARG A 101 10.39 2.15 1.36
CA ARG A 101 9.79 2.84 2.48
C ARG A 101 9.43 4.24 2.02
N VAL A 102 8.16 4.58 2.12
CA VAL A 102 7.64 5.88 1.65
C VAL A 102 6.88 6.58 2.77
N LEU A 103 6.93 7.91 2.76
CA LEU A 103 6.06 8.73 3.59
C LEU A 103 4.79 8.98 2.79
N TRP A 104 3.64 8.70 3.41
CA TRP A 104 2.33 8.86 2.81
C TRP A 104 1.52 9.84 3.62
N ASP A 105 0.98 10.88 2.99
CA ASP A 105 0.01 11.75 3.63
C ASP A 105 -1.39 11.14 3.52
N LEU A 106 -1.98 10.77 4.66
CA LEU A 106 -3.34 10.24 4.74
C LEU A 106 -4.41 11.26 4.37
N ASN A 107 -4.08 12.56 4.45
CA ASN A 107 -5.01 13.65 4.19
C ASN A 107 -4.80 14.29 2.82
N GLU A 108 -3.71 13.99 2.10
CA GLU A 108 -3.53 14.49 0.72
C GLU A 108 -4.43 13.68 -0.22
N PRO A 109 -5.48 14.32 -0.75
CA PRO A 109 -6.51 13.60 -1.47
C PRO A 109 -6.00 13.12 -2.86
N GLN A 110 -5.01 13.79 -3.46
CA GLN A 110 -4.41 13.37 -4.74
C GLN A 110 -3.50 12.15 -4.62
N ASN A 111 -3.16 11.69 -3.41
CA ASN A 111 -2.35 10.50 -3.25
C ASN A 111 -3.15 9.24 -3.66
N SER A 112 -2.81 8.69 -4.82
CA SER A 112 -3.46 7.52 -5.41
C SER A 112 -2.53 6.30 -5.36
N PRO A 113 -2.89 5.23 -4.61
CA PRO A 113 -2.11 3.98 -4.59
C PRO A 113 -1.97 3.34 -5.97
N ASP A 114 -2.97 3.49 -6.84
CA ASP A 114 -2.93 3.02 -8.23
C ASP A 114 -1.85 3.75 -9.05
N GLU A 115 -1.83 5.08 -9.00
CA GLU A 115 -0.85 5.89 -9.73
C GLU A 115 0.55 5.74 -9.17
N PHE A 116 0.68 5.63 -7.84
CA PHE A 116 1.93 5.32 -7.18
C PHE A 116 2.51 3.99 -7.65
N ALA A 117 1.73 2.90 -7.59
CA ALA A 117 2.18 1.57 -8.01
C ALA A 117 2.57 1.52 -9.50
N PHE A 118 1.79 2.19 -10.35
CA PHE A 118 2.09 2.31 -11.77
C PHE A 118 3.39 3.08 -12.03
N SER A 119 3.59 4.21 -11.34
CA SER A 119 4.78 5.04 -11.48
C SER A 119 6.03 4.31 -10.99
N VAL A 120 5.97 3.65 -9.83
CA VAL A 120 7.04 2.79 -9.30
C VAL A 120 7.46 1.72 -10.32
N CYS A 121 6.49 1.02 -10.92
CA CYS A 121 6.81 -0.02 -11.89
C CYS A 121 7.47 0.55 -13.16
N THR A 122 6.99 1.71 -13.61
CA THR A 122 7.51 2.41 -14.79
C THR A 122 8.93 2.92 -14.55
N ASP A 123 9.15 3.62 -13.44
CA ASP A 123 10.41 4.29 -13.12
C ASP A 123 11.53 3.30 -12.80
N LEU A 124 11.21 2.18 -12.14
CA LEU A 124 12.18 1.15 -11.76
C LEU A 124 12.32 0.03 -12.81
N GLY A 125 11.55 0.08 -13.91
CA GLY A 125 11.53 -0.97 -14.93
C GLY A 125 11.10 -2.33 -14.40
N LEU A 126 10.16 -2.35 -13.44
CA LEU A 126 9.56 -3.58 -12.94
C LEU A 126 8.48 -4.08 -13.92
N PRO A 127 8.22 -5.40 -13.98
CA PRO A 127 7.10 -5.93 -14.74
C PRO A 127 5.78 -5.34 -14.23
N MET A 128 4.84 -5.04 -15.13
CA MET A 128 3.52 -4.49 -14.75
C MET A 128 2.70 -5.43 -13.86
N SER A 129 3.08 -6.71 -13.75
CA SER A 129 2.50 -7.65 -12.78
C SER A 129 2.75 -7.24 -11.32
N PHE A 130 3.70 -6.33 -11.05
CA PHE A 130 3.92 -5.74 -9.72
C PHE A 130 2.93 -4.64 -9.33
N VAL A 131 2.19 -4.05 -10.29
CA VAL A 131 1.28 -2.93 -10.00
C VAL A 131 0.21 -3.35 -9.00
N ASP A 132 -0.45 -4.48 -9.24
CA ASP A 132 -1.54 -4.97 -8.38
C ASP A 132 -1.06 -5.32 -6.96
N PRO A 133 0.03 -6.09 -6.78
CA PRO A 133 0.59 -6.36 -5.46
C PRO A 133 1.04 -5.10 -4.70
N ILE A 134 1.74 -4.16 -5.34
CA ILE A 134 2.20 -2.92 -4.69
C ILE A 134 1.00 -2.10 -4.23
N ARG A 135 0.03 -1.87 -5.13
CA ARG A 135 -1.20 -1.14 -4.82
C ARG A 135 -1.93 -1.77 -3.63
N THR A 136 -2.09 -3.09 -3.65
CA THR A 136 -2.82 -3.81 -2.60
C THR A 136 -2.12 -3.70 -1.25
N ASP A 137 -0.79 -3.80 -1.23
CA ASP A 137 0.01 -3.65 -0.01
C ASP A 137 -0.11 -2.24 0.58
N VAL A 138 0.01 -1.20 -0.26
CA VAL A 138 -0.23 0.20 0.14
C VAL A 138 -1.62 0.36 0.74
N LEU A 139 -2.68 -0.04 0.01
CA LEU A 139 -4.07 0.09 0.45
C LEU A 139 -4.30 -0.57 1.81
N LYS A 140 -3.76 -1.78 2.01
CA LYS A 140 -3.86 -2.51 3.27
C LYS A 140 -3.24 -1.71 4.42
N GLN A 141 -2.03 -1.19 4.24
CA GLN A 141 -1.35 -0.40 5.27
C GLN A 141 -2.09 0.91 5.56
N LEU A 142 -2.64 1.60 4.56
CA LEU A 142 -3.45 2.81 4.77
C LEU A 142 -4.70 2.52 5.61
N VAL A 143 -5.38 1.40 5.34
CA VAL A 143 -6.54 0.96 6.15
C VAL A 143 -6.14 0.72 7.60
N GLU A 144 -5.00 0.08 7.85
CA GLU A 144 -4.47 -0.14 9.20
C GLU A 144 -4.16 1.19 9.90
N LYS A 145 -3.48 2.14 9.21
CA LYS A 145 -3.17 3.45 9.77
C LYS A 145 -4.40 4.28 10.11
N TRP A 146 -5.44 4.21 9.29
CA TRP A 146 -6.70 4.85 9.62
C TRP A 146 -7.38 4.22 10.83
N LYS A 147 -7.37 2.88 10.97
CA LYS A 147 -7.88 2.19 12.17
C LYS A 147 -7.15 2.69 13.43
N GLU A 148 -5.81 2.74 13.39
CA GLU A 148 -4.99 3.31 14.47
C GLU A 148 -5.38 4.78 14.77
N GLN A 149 -5.67 5.59 13.74
CA GLN A 149 -6.04 7.00 13.93
C GLN A 149 -7.33 7.13 14.73
N ARG A 150 -8.31 6.27 14.43
CA ARG A 150 -9.60 6.25 15.10
C ARG A 150 -9.48 5.81 16.57
N GLU A 151 -8.59 4.86 16.83
CA GLU A 151 -8.31 4.37 18.18
C GLU A 151 -7.44 5.35 19.00
N GLY A 152 -6.93 6.42 18.36
CA GLY A 152 -6.03 7.38 18.98
C GLY A 152 -4.62 6.82 19.21
N SER A 153 -4.29 5.70 18.57
CA SER A 153 -3.00 5.01 18.68
C SER A 153 -2.05 5.31 17.51
N LEU A 154 -2.52 6.00 16.47
CA LEU A 154 -1.70 6.34 15.31
C LEU A 154 -0.53 7.22 15.69
N LYS A 155 0.66 6.79 15.26
CA LYS A 155 1.89 7.57 15.36
C LYS A 155 2.09 8.31 14.06
N LEU A 156 1.76 9.60 14.07
CA LEU A 156 2.09 10.48 12.96
C LEU A 156 3.60 10.72 12.93
N ILE A 157 4.13 10.76 11.72
CA ILE A 157 5.47 11.26 11.47
C ILE A 157 5.32 12.77 11.35
N GLU A 158 5.85 13.51 12.32
CA GLU A 158 5.94 14.95 12.21
C GLU A 158 6.92 15.27 11.08
N THR A 159 6.42 15.69 9.92
CA THR A 159 7.29 16.09 8.82
C THR A 159 7.85 17.47 9.09
N LEU A 160 9.14 17.62 8.76
CA LEU A 160 9.81 18.90 8.64
C LEU A 160 9.71 19.72 9.92
N GLN A 161 10.43 19.29 10.96
CA GLN A 161 11.07 20.31 11.77
C GLN A 161 11.87 21.18 10.79
N VAL A 162 11.45 22.42 10.56
CA VAL A 162 12.20 23.41 9.76
C VAL A 162 13.67 23.47 10.26
N GLU A 163 13.89 23.10 11.52
CA GLU A 163 15.17 22.93 12.20
C GLU A 163 16.02 21.73 11.73
N ARG A 164 15.44 20.68 11.14
CA ARG A 164 16.15 19.47 10.67
C ARG A 164 16.64 19.53 9.21
N GLY A 165 16.36 20.62 8.50
CA GLY A 165 16.75 20.80 7.10
C GLY A 165 15.89 19.99 6.13
N LEU A 166 15.79 20.49 4.89
CA LEU A 166 14.98 19.87 3.82
C LEU A 166 15.55 18.52 3.35
N LYS A 167 16.86 18.31 3.53
CA LYS A 167 17.55 17.09 3.13
C LYS A 167 17.43 16.06 4.25
N ARG A 168 17.02 14.83 3.91
CA ARG A 168 17.21 13.68 4.82
C ARG A 168 18.69 13.54 5.15
N LYS A 169 19.01 13.06 6.36
CA LYS A 169 20.39 12.77 6.70
C LYS A 169 20.92 11.65 5.80
N ASP A 170 22.20 11.72 5.45
CA ASP A 170 22.81 10.79 4.50
C ASP A 170 22.82 9.34 5.02
N ASP A 171 22.91 9.15 6.33
CA ASP A 171 22.84 7.83 7.00
C ASP A 171 21.43 7.21 6.98
N GLU A 172 20.38 8.02 6.87
CA GLU A 172 19.01 7.54 6.76
C GLU A 172 18.59 7.33 5.29
N ALA A 173 19.25 7.99 4.32
CA ALA A 173 18.84 7.99 2.92
C ALA A 173 18.76 6.58 2.30
N GLU A 174 19.67 5.69 2.67
CA GLU A 174 19.67 4.29 2.21
C GLU A 174 18.42 3.53 2.63
N LEU A 175 17.83 3.86 3.79
CA LEU A 175 16.60 3.24 4.31
C LEU A 175 15.35 3.68 3.54
N TRP A 176 15.41 4.83 2.86
CA TRP A 176 14.31 5.41 2.06
C TRP A 176 14.54 5.23 0.55
N THR A 177 15.52 4.40 0.18
CA THR A 177 15.84 4.12 -1.22
C THR A 177 15.14 2.83 -1.66
N PRO A 178 14.42 2.82 -2.79
CA PRO A 178 13.80 1.61 -3.32
C PRO A 178 14.85 0.57 -3.72
N LEU A 179 14.60 -0.69 -3.39
CA LEU A 179 15.49 -1.82 -3.66
C LEU A 179 14.77 -2.88 -4.48
N VAL A 180 15.35 -3.24 -5.63
CA VAL A 180 14.90 -4.35 -6.46
C VAL A 180 15.95 -5.45 -6.47
N LYS A 181 15.59 -6.64 -5.97
CA LYS A 181 16.44 -7.84 -6.02
C LYS A 181 15.89 -8.83 -7.04
N ARG A 182 16.77 -9.55 -7.73
CA ARG A 182 16.42 -10.69 -8.58
C ARG A 182 16.93 -11.95 -7.91
N ALA A 183 16.11 -13.00 -7.86
CA ALA A 183 16.52 -14.31 -7.42
C ALA A 183 17.63 -14.81 -8.35
N ASP A 184 18.79 -15.13 -7.77
CA ASP A 184 19.90 -15.72 -8.52
C ASP A 184 19.48 -17.09 -9.07
N LYS A 185 19.11 -17.15 -10.36
CA LYS A 185 19.01 -18.41 -11.11
C LYS A 185 20.40 -18.91 -11.52
N ARG A 186 21.36 -18.97 -10.59
CA ARG A 186 22.60 -19.72 -10.86
C ARG A 186 22.32 -21.19 -10.52
N PRO A 187 22.28 -22.10 -11.51
CA PRO A 187 22.36 -23.52 -11.18
C PRO A 187 23.68 -23.72 -10.42
N LYS A 188 23.62 -24.33 -9.24
CA LYS A 188 24.82 -24.87 -8.60
C LYS A 188 25.38 -25.90 -9.57
N VAL A 189 26.43 -25.53 -10.29
CA VAL A 189 27.24 -26.52 -11.00
C VAL A 189 27.90 -27.32 -9.89
N ASP A 190 27.39 -28.52 -9.63
CA ASP A 190 28.11 -29.51 -8.85
C ASP A 190 29.39 -29.82 -9.62
N VAL A 191 30.48 -29.14 -9.25
CA VAL A 191 31.83 -29.52 -9.65
C VAL A 191 32.09 -30.86 -8.96
N GLY A 192 31.72 -31.93 -9.65
CA GLY A 192 32.07 -33.30 -9.28
C GLY A 192 33.57 -33.36 -9.05
N LYS A 193 33.96 -33.81 -7.85
CA LYS A 193 35.34 -34.14 -7.51
C LYS A 193 35.89 -35.10 -8.56
N SER A 194 36.75 -34.60 -9.44
CA SER A 194 37.66 -35.42 -10.23
C SER A 194 38.63 -36.08 -9.26
N THR A 195 38.39 -37.36 -8.98
CA THR A 195 39.33 -38.26 -8.31
C THR A 195 40.54 -38.44 -9.22
N THR A 196 41.60 -37.67 -8.97
CA THR A 196 42.92 -37.95 -9.53
C THR A 196 43.48 -39.16 -8.79
N THR A 197 43.59 -40.28 -9.50
CA THR A 197 44.31 -41.48 -9.07
C THR A 197 45.80 -41.14 -8.99
N GLU A 198 46.37 -41.19 -7.78
CA GLU A 198 47.81 -41.09 -7.53
C GLU A 198 48.56 -42.22 -8.24
N GLY A 199 49.43 -41.86 -9.19
CA GLY A 199 50.41 -42.74 -9.80
C GLY A 199 51.65 -42.85 -8.93
N GLN A 200 51.93 -44.08 -8.48
CA GLN A 200 53.09 -44.47 -7.68
C GLN A 200 54.41 -44.31 -8.48
N PRO A 201 55.49 -43.77 -7.90
CA PRO A 201 56.75 -43.58 -8.61
C PRO A 201 57.61 -44.86 -8.58
N VAL A 202 58.13 -45.24 -9.75
CA VAL A 202 59.05 -46.38 -9.92
C VAL A 202 60.49 -45.87 -9.76
N GLU A 203 61.17 -46.27 -8.69
CA GLU A 203 62.62 -46.09 -8.54
C GLU A 203 63.37 -46.94 -9.57
N ARG A 204 64.25 -46.29 -10.33
CA ARG A 204 65.34 -46.93 -11.07
C ARG A 204 66.60 -46.79 -10.24
N THR A 205 67.20 -47.92 -9.89
CA THR A 205 68.59 -48.01 -9.47
C THR A 205 69.27 -49.06 -10.35
N GLU A 206 70.50 -48.77 -10.74
CA GLU A 206 71.43 -49.67 -11.43
C GLU A 206 71.72 -50.95 -10.63
#